data_AF-A0A8X6VS92-F1
#
_entry.id   AF-A0A8X6VS92-F1
#
_cell.length_a   1.000
_cell.length_b   1.000
_cell.length_c   1.000
_cell.angle_alpha   90.00
_cell.angle_beta   90.00
_cell.angle_gamma   90.00
#
_symmetry.space_group_name_H-M   'P 1'
#
loop_
_entity.id
_entity.type
_entity.pdbx_description
1 polymer ?
#
loop_
_entity_poly.entity_id
_entity_poly.type
_entity_poly.pdbx_seq_one_letter_code
_entity_poly.pdbx_strand_id
1 'polypeptide(L)'
;MDPTKLSKNKMLLTGIGEAQVTTIGYFEHEFEIDDENYSLTWHVVPADKLKFEAVIGSDLLEKSSISFTKEGVKFNKYENQSQLMQISAENLQELDLLHVENRNIKKELKKLIQDYKPEKTASTDVTMRIILKDEKPVVNPLVD
;
A
#
# COMPACT_ATOMS: atom_id res chain seq x y z
N MET A 1 32.06 -5.93 7.28
CA MET A 1 31.50 -6.23 5.95
C MET A 1 32.61 -6.12 4.92
N ASP A 2 32.73 -7.05 3.96
CA ASP A 2 33.79 -7.02 2.95
C ASP A 2 33.42 -6.02 1.82
N PRO A 3 34.19 -4.92 1.63
CA PRO A 3 33.89 -3.89 0.62
C PRO A 3 33.85 -4.43 -0.81
N THR A 4 34.47 -5.58 -1.08
CA THR A 4 34.51 -6.19 -2.42
C THR A 4 33.17 -6.76 -2.87
N LYS A 5 32.21 -6.94 -1.96
CA LYS A 5 30.85 -7.42 -2.27
C LYS A 5 29.85 -6.30 -2.53
N LEU A 6 30.27 -5.04 -2.43
CA LEU A 6 29.41 -3.89 -2.65
C LEU A 6 29.33 -3.54 -4.14
N SER A 7 28.14 -3.16 -4.57
CA SER A 7 27.94 -2.57 -5.89
C SER A 7 28.69 -1.24 -5.99
N LYS A 8 29.37 -1.01 -7.12
CA LYS A 8 30.31 0.12 -7.30
C LYS A 8 29.67 1.49 -7.53
N ASN A 9 28.34 1.60 -7.48
CA ASN A 9 27.68 2.89 -7.63
C ASN A 9 27.86 3.72 -6.34
N LYS A 10 28.54 4.86 -6.47
CA LYS A 10 28.84 5.76 -5.36
C LYS A 10 27.96 6.99 -5.45
N MET A 11 27.47 7.43 -4.30
CA MET A 11 26.59 8.57 -4.16
C MET A 11 27.20 9.57 -3.19
N LEU A 12 27.09 10.86 -3.49
CA LEU A 12 27.43 11.93 -2.57
C LEU A 12 26.20 12.27 -1.72
N LEU A 13 26.30 12.04 -0.43
CA LEU A 13 25.26 12.36 0.55
C LEU A 13 25.59 13.71 1.17
N THR A 14 24.59 14.58 1.26
CA THR A 14 24.72 15.91 1.87
C THR A 14 23.67 16.06 2.96
N GLY A 15 23.99 16.81 4.02
CA GLY A 15 23.06 17.01 5.14
C GLY A 15 22.95 15.82 6.11
N ILE A 16 23.78 14.78 5.94
CA ILE A 16 23.89 13.68 6.89
C ILE A 16 25.36 13.54 7.36
N GLY A 17 25.59 13.52 8.67
CA GLY A 17 26.95 13.40 9.22
C GLY A 17 27.79 14.68 9.05
N GLU A 18 29.03 14.54 8.56
CA GLU A 18 29.81 15.68 8.09
C GLU A 18 29.11 16.38 6.90
N ALA A 19 29.54 17.60 6.53
CA ALA A 19 28.88 18.41 5.51
C ALA A 19 28.61 17.64 4.19
N GLN A 20 29.50 16.72 3.82
CA GLN A 20 29.35 15.84 2.67
C GLN A 20 30.00 14.47 2.94
N VAL A 21 29.30 13.38 2.60
CA VAL A 21 29.77 12.00 2.77
C VAL A 21 29.58 11.21 1.49
N THR A 22 30.66 10.68 0.91
CA THR A 22 30.58 9.81 -0.27
C THR A 22 30.46 8.35 0.15
N THR A 23 29.52 7.62 -0.45
CA THR A 23 29.35 6.19 -0.18
C THR A 23 30.49 5.37 -0.77
N ILE A 24 30.82 4.27 -0.10
CA ILE A 24 31.77 3.25 -0.56
C ILE A 24 31.11 2.39 -1.66
N GLY A 25 29.82 2.11 -1.50
CA GLY A 25 28.98 1.36 -2.41
C GLY A 25 27.61 1.11 -1.79
N TYR A 26 26.86 0.15 -2.35
CA TYR A 26 25.57 -0.26 -1.79
C TYR A 26 25.34 -1.77 -1.90
N PHE A 27 24.36 -2.25 -1.16
CA PHE A 27 23.84 -3.61 -1.27
C PHE A 27 22.34 -3.63 -0.98
N GLU A 28 21.64 -4.66 -1.46
CA GLU A 28 20.24 -4.90 -1.14
C GLU A 28 20.15 -6.02 -0.11
N HIS A 29 19.31 -5.84 0.90
CA HIS A 29 19.09 -6.84 1.93
C HIS A 29 17.68 -6.73 2.51
N GLU A 30 17.13 -7.87 2.90
CA GLU A 30 15.91 -7.93 3.69
C GLU A 30 16.26 -7.75 5.16
N PHE A 31 15.57 -6.84 5.84
CA PHE A 31 15.73 -6.58 7.27
C PHE A 31 14.39 -6.68 7.97
N GLU A 32 14.40 -7.28 9.15
CA GLU A 32 13.25 -7.35 10.04
C GLU A 32 13.23 -6.12 10.95
N ILE A 33 12.11 -5.40 10.96
CA ILE A 33 11.82 -4.25 11.84
C ILE A 33 10.40 -4.44 12.35
N ASP A 34 10.22 -4.46 13.68
CA ASP A 34 8.90 -4.64 14.32
C ASP A 34 8.11 -5.85 13.78
N ASP A 35 8.77 -7.01 13.70
CA ASP A 35 8.24 -8.28 13.18
C ASP A 35 7.85 -8.25 11.67
N GLU A 36 8.23 -7.19 10.95
CA GLU A 36 7.97 -7.01 9.52
C GLU A 36 9.25 -6.98 8.69
N ASN A 37 9.22 -7.67 7.55
CA ASN A 37 10.37 -7.73 6.64
C ASN A 37 10.35 -6.62 5.58
N TYR A 38 11.48 -5.93 5.42
CA TYR A 38 11.67 -4.86 4.45
C TYR A 38 12.89 -5.14 3.57
N SER A 39 12.67 -5.23 2.26
CA SER A 39 13.77 -5.20 1.28
C SER A 39 14.19 -3.75 1.05
N LEU A 40 15.41 -3.41 1.48
CA LEU A 40 15.97 -2.06 1.43
C LEU A 40 17.34 -2.05 0.74
N THR A 41 17.67 -0.90 0.16
CA THR A 41 18.97 -0.63 -0.46
C THR A 41 19.84 0.15 0.53
N TRP A 42 20.88 -0.51 1.05
CA TRP A 42 21.77 0.05 2.04
C TRP A 42 23.00 0.68 1.39
N HIS A 43 23.18 1.98 1.60
CA HIS A 43 24.37 2.70 1.18
C HIS A 43 25.41 2.72 2.30
N VAL A 44 26.60 2.15 2.03
CA VAL A 44 27.67 2.05 3.02
C VAL A 44 28.54 3.30 2.96
N VAL A 45 28.81 3.92 4.11
CA VAL A 45 29.69 5.08 4.26
C VAL A 45 30.91 4.75 5.13
N PRO A 46 32.00 5.53 5.06
CA PRO A 46 33.10 5.39 6.01
C PRO A 46 32.62 5.63 7.45
N ALA A 47 33.05 4.76 8.39
CA ALA A 47 32.56 4.76 9.77
C ALA A 47 32.87 6.05 10.55
N ASP A 48 33.95 6.75 10.19
CA ASP A 48 34.35 8.02 10.78
C ASP A 48 33.49 9.21 10.33
N LYS A 49 32.61 9.01 9.34
CA LYS A 49 31.81 10.07 8.71
C LYS A 49 30.37 10.15 9.21
N LEU A 50 29.91 9.16 9.96
CA LEU A 50 28.56 9.12 10.52
C LEU A 50 28.62 9.02 12.04
N LYS A 51 27.79 9.81 12.74
CA LYS A 51 27.67 9.74 14.20
C LYS A 51 26.76 8.61 14.69
N PHE A 52 26.00 8.02 13.77
CA PHE A 52 25.01 6.99 14.02
C PHE A 52 25.44 5.71 13.32
N GLU A 53 25.00 4.57 13.84
CA GLU A 53 25.29 3.28 13.22
C GLU A 53 24.55 3.10 11.88
N ALA A 54 23.34 3.67 11.78
CA ALA A 54 22.51 3.63 10.59
C ALA A 54 21.66 4.91 10.49
N VAL A 55 21.30 5.28 9.26
CA VAL A 55 20.31 6.32 8.97
C VAL A 55 19.24 5.69 8.09
N ILE A 56 18.00 5.77 8.55
CA ILE A 56 16.84 5.30 7.81
C ILE A 56 16.28 6.47 7.00
N GLY A 57 16.17 6.27 5.69
CA GLY A 57 15.70 7.28 4.75
C GLY A 57 14.18 7.26 4.56
N SER A 58 13.73 8.08 3.61
CA SER A 58 12.33 8.11 3.18
C SER A 58 11.89 6.86 2.44
N ASP A 59 12.83 6.06 1.96
CA ASP A 59 12.58 4.79 1.28
C ASP A 59 11.83 3.77 2.17
N LEU A 60 12.08 3.79 3.48
CA LEU A 60 11.29 3.03 4.45
C LEU A 60 9.94 3.69 4.74
N LEU A 61 9.89 5.03 4.77
CA LEU A 61 8.66 5.81 5.00
C LEU A 61 7.64 5.68 3.86
N GLU A 62 8.11 5.39 2.65
CA GLU A 62 7.23 5.08 1.52
C GLU A 62 6.54 3.72 1.68
N LYS A 63 7.13 2.81 2.46
CA LYS A 63 6.65 1.43 2.68
C LYS A 63 5.94 1.25 4.02
N SER A 64 6.04 2.23 4.93
CA SER A 64 5.51 2.13 6.28
C SER A 64 5.10 3.50 6.84
N SER A 65 4.13 3.49 7.75
CA SER A 65 3.85 4.63 8.62
C SER A 65 4.63 4.50 9.92
N ILE A 66 5.11 5.62 10.47
CA ILE A 66 5.79 5.65 11.77
C ILE A 66 4.85 6.18 12.83
N SER A 67 4.76 5.45 13.94
CA SER A 67 4.02 5.84 15.13
C SER A 67 4.98 6.13 16.29
N PHE A 68 4.77 7.27 16.95
CA PHE A 68 5.52 7.68 18.14
C PHE A 68 4.59 7.53 19.35
N THR A 69 4.94 6.63 20.25
CA THR A 69 4.13 6.28 21.43
C THR A 69 4.97 6.42 22.70
N LYS A 70 4.32 6.31 23.87
CA LYS A 70 5.01 6.24 25.16
C LYS A 70 5.92 5.00 25.27
N GLU A 71 5.62 3.94 24.49
CA GLU A 71 6.39 2.68 24.44
C GLU A 71 7.60 2.78 23.48
N GLY A 72 7.66 3.83 22.65
CA GLY A 72 8.72 4.04 21.68
C GLY A 72 8.19 4.28 20.27
N VAL A 73 9.05 4.02 19.29
CA VAL A 73 8.78 4.20 17.86
C VAL A 73 8.41 2.84 17.28
N LYS A 74 7.31 2.76 16.53
CA LYS A 74 6.93 1.57 15.75
C LYS A 74 6.73 1.90 14.28
N PHE A 75 7.21 1.02 13.41
CA PHE A 75 7.00 1.01 11.97
C PHE A 75 5.83 0.10 11.64
N ASN A 76 4.81 0.65 10.99
CA ASN A 76 3.64 -0.11 10.56
C ASN A 76 3.67 -0.17 9.04
N LYS A 77 4.03 -1.33 8.49
CA LYS A 77 4.08 -1.57 7.05
C LYS A 77 2.72 -1.29 6.42
N TYR A 78 2.71 -0.63 5.26
CA TYR A 78 1.47 -0.50 4.52
C TYR A 78 1.05 -1.88 4.01
N GLU A 79 -0.13 -2.33 4.41
CA GLU A 79 -0.77 -3.45 3.74
C GLU A 79 -0.96 -3.11 2.27
N ASN A 80 -0.72 -4.09 1.41
CA ASN A 80 -0.90 -3.95 -0.03
C ASN A 80 -2.40 -3.76 -0.30
N GLN A 81 -2.87 -2.51 -0.35
CA GLN A 81 -4.29 -2.17 -0.56
C GLN A 81 -4.82 -2.60 -1.94
N SER A 82 -3.99 -3.22 -2.78
CA SER A 82 -4.41 -3.84 -4.03
C SER A 82 -5.49 -4.91 -3.84
N GLN A 83 -5.62 -5.52 -2.65
CA GLN A 83 -6.72 -6.41 -2.31
C GLN A 83 -8.00 -5.67 -1.86
N LEU A 84 -7.88 -4.49 -1.24
CA LEU A 84 -9.04 -3.72 -0.77
C LEU A 84 -9.80 -3.04 -1.91
N MET A 85 -9.13 -2.75 -3.03
CA MET A 85 -9.76 -2.17 -4.23
C MET A 85 -10.23 -3.22 -5.25
N GLN A 86 -9.98 -4.51 -5.01
CA GLN A 86 -10.57 -5.57 -5.83
C GLN A 86 -12.00 -5.84 -5.36
N ILE A 87 -12.92 -4.98 -5.80
CA ILE A 87 -14.30 -5.42 -6.02
C ILE A 87 -14.22 -6.41 -7.18
N SER A 88 -13.78 -7.64 -6.93
CA SER A 88 -13.97 -8.71 -7.89
C SER A 88 -15.45 -9.04 -7.87
N ALA A 89 -16.22 -8.38 -8.74
CA ALA A 89 -17.62 -8.67 -8.98
C ALA A 89 -17.76 -9.97 -9.80
N GLU A 90 -17.06 -11.02 -9.41
CA GLU A 90 -17.39 -12.38 -9.82
C GLU A 90 -18.60 -12.80 -9.00
N ASN A 91 -19.76 -12.31 -9.41
CA ASN A 91 -21.03 -12.66 -8.82
C ASN A 91 -21.34 -14.12 -9.18
N LEU A 92 -20.77 -15.06 -8.41
CA LEU A 92 -21.06 -16.50 -8.50
C LEU A 92 -22.43 -16.84 -7.90
N GLN A 93 -23.15 -15.86 -7.37
CA GLN A 93 -24.49 -16.06 -6.84
C GLN A 93 -25.48 -16.29 -7.98
N GLU A 94 -26.28 -17.34 -7.83
CA GLU A 94 -27.38 -17.65 -8.74
C GLU A 94 -28.38 -16.49 -8.73
N LEU A 95 -28.71 -15.95 -9.91
CA LEU A 95 -29.70 -14.88 -10.09
C LEU A 95 -31.04 -15.27 -9.43
N ASP A 96 -31.32 -14.70 -8.25
CA ASP A 96 -32.58 -14.94 -7.53
C ASP A 96 -33.73 -14.18 -8.21
N LEU A 97 -34.52 -14.95 -8.96
CA LEU A 97 -35.75 -14.48 -9.59
C LEU A 97 -36.98 -15.18 -8.99
N LEU A 98 -36.90 -15.75 -7.78
CA LEU A 98 -37.99 -16.56 -7.20
C LEU A 98 -39.33 -15.81 -7.16
N HIS A 99 -39.30 -14.51 -6.93
CA HIS A 99 -40.46 -13.60 -6.93
C HIS A 99 -41.18 -13.47 -8.29
N VAL A 100 -40.56 -13.88 -9.41
CA VAL A 100 -41.20 -13.88 -10.74
C VAL A 100 -41.81 -15.25 -11.02
N GLU A 101 -43.12 -15.38 -10.84
CA GLU A 101 -43.84 -16.64 -11.04
C GLU A 101 -43.99 -17.01 -12.53
N ASN A 102 -44.19 -16.02 -13.40
CA ASN A 102 -44.36 -16.25 -14.82
C ASN A 102 -43.02 -16.68 -15.46
N ARG A 103 -42.97 -17.94 -15.91
CA ARG A 103 -41.77 -18.56 -16.49
C ARG A 103 -41.25 -17.85 -17.74
N ASN A 104 -42.14 -17.31 -18.57
CA ASN A 104 -41.74 -16.63 -19.80
C ASN A 104 -41.05 -15.30 -19.48
N ILE A 105 -41.62 -14.52 -18.56
CA ILE A 105 -41.04 -13.25 -18.09
C ILE A 105 -39.71 -13.52 -17.37
N LYS A 106 -39.66 -14.53 -16.50
CA LYS A 106 -38.43 -14.93 -15.80
C LYS A 106 -37.29 -15.29 -16.77
N LYS A 107 -37.61 -15.99 -17.86
CA LYS A 107 -36.64 -16.35 -18.90
C LYS A 107 -36.11 -15.13 -19.65
N GLU A 108 -36.99 -14.22 -20.05
CA GLU A 108 -36.62 -13.00 -20.76
C GLU A 108 -35.79 -12.06 -19.89
N LEU A 109 -36.18 -11.89 -18.62
CA LEU A 109 -35.45 -11.08 -17.65
C LEU A 109 -34.06 -11.62 -17.37
N LYS A 110 -33.92 -12.95 -17.22
CA LYS A 110 -32.61 -13.60 -17.06
C LYS A 110 -31.69 -13.30 -18.24
N LYS A 111 -32.23 -13.36 -19.47
CA LYS A 111 -31.48 -13.03 -20.69
C LYS A 111 -31.06 -11.56 -20.72
N LEU A 112 -31.97 -10.63 -20.39
CA LEU A 112 -31.68 -9.19 -20.37
C LEU A 112 -30.54 -8.85 -19.41
N ILE A 113 -30.52 -9.46 -18.22
CA ILE A 113 -29.47 -9.23 -17.22
C ILE A 113 -28.13 -9.82 -17.68
N GLN A 114 -28.14 -11.04 -18.21
CA GLN A 114 -26.92 -11.73 -18.66
C GLN A 114 -26.28 -11.09 -19.89
N ASP A 115 -27.11 -10.54 -20.80
CA ASP A 115 -26.64 -9.94 -22.05
C ASP A 115 -26.37 -8.43 -21.93
N TYR A 116 -26.65 -7.81 -20.76
CA TYR A 116 -26.51 -6.36 -20.59
C TYR A 116 -25.05 -5.91 -20.75
N LYS A 117 -24.82 -5.04 -21.73
CA LYS A 117 -23.55 -4.34 -21.95
C LYS A 117 -23.81 -2.84 -21.86
N PRO A 118 -23.29 -2.15 -20.82
CA PRO A 118 -23.53 -0.73 -20.67
C PRO A 118 -22.80 0.04 -21.78
N GLU A 119 -23.55 0.64 -22.68
CA GLU A 119 -23.05 1.59 -23.67
C GLU A 119 -23.40 3.01 -23.21
N LYS A 120 -22.39 3.88 -23.10
CA LYS A 120 -22.60 5.27 -22.73
C LYS A 120 -23.17 6.03 -23.94
N THR A 121 -24.49 6.22 -23.97
CA THR A 121 -25.19 6.87 -25.09
C THR A 121 -25.47 8.36 -24.86
N ALA A 122 -25.36 8.84 -23.62
CA ALA A 122 -25.55 10.23 -23.26
C ALA A 122 -24.63 10.61 -22.08
N SER A 123 -24.27 11.89 -22.00
CA SER A 123 -23.60 12.47 -20.84
C SER A 123 -24.53 13.47 -20.17
N THR A 124 -24.48 13.51 -18.85
CA THR A 124 -25.18 14.48 -18.02
C THR A 124 -24.16 15.14 -17.10
N ASP A 125 -24.44 16.37 -16.67
CA ASP A 125 -23.62 17.09 -15.70
C ASP A 125 -23.82 16.56 -14.27
N VAL A 126 -24.72 15.58 -14.09
CA VAL A 126 -24.92 14.88 -12.82
C VAL A 126 -23.81 13.85 -12.61
N THR A 127 -23.04 14.06 -11.55
CA THR A 127 -21.99 13.11 -11.13
C THR A 127 -22.51 12.24 -9.99
N MET A 128 -22.50 10.90 -10.17
CA MET A 128 -22.75 9.97 -9.07
C MET A 128 -21.51 9.85 -8.18
N ARG A 129 -21.71 10.01 -6.87
CA ARG A 129 -20.70 9.72 -5.85
C ARG A 129 -21.20 8.57 -4.98
N ILE A 130 -20.57 7.41 -5.09
CA ILE A 130 -20.81 6.30 -4.17
C ILE A 130 -20.05 6.62 -2.89
N ILE A 131 -20.77 6.79 -1.78
CA ILE A 131 -20.20 6.97 -0.45
C ILE A 131 -20.50 5.71 0.34
N LEU A 132 -19.48 4.90 0.58
CA LEU A 132 -19.59 3.79 1.51
C LEU A 132 -19.68 4.40 2.92
N LYS A 133 -20.81 4.22 3.59
CA LYS A 133 -20.98 4.59 5.00
C LYS A 133 -21.11 3.31 5.80
N ASP A 134 -20.32 3.19 6.85
CA ASP A 134 -20.56 2.24 7.93
C ASP A 134 -21.42 2.93 8.99
N GLU A 135 -22.40 2.20 9.54
CA GLU A 135 -23.27 2.70 10.62
C GLU A 135 -22.54 2.70 11.98
N LYS A 136 -21.37 2.05 12.06
CA LYS A 136 -20.56 2.02 13.27
C LYS A 136 -19.60 3.22 13.32
N PRO A 137 -19.61 4.01 14.41
CA PRO A 137 -18.65 5.09 14.58
C PRO A 137 -17.23 4.52 14.69
N VAL A 138 -16.30 5.08 13.93
CA VAL A 138 -14.86 4.83 14.11
C VAL A 138 -14.48 5.49 15.43
N VAL A 139 -14.26 4.66 16.45
CA VAL A 139 -13.82 5.12 17.75
C VAL A 139 -12.32 5.42 17.64
N ASN A 140 -11.93 6.69 17.62
CA ASN A 140 -10.56 7.07 17.91
C ASN A 140 -10.30 6.77 19.40
N PRO A 141 -9.35 5.89 19.76
CA PRO A 141 -8.94 5.78 21.15
C PRO A 141 -8.30 7.12 21.53
N LEU A 142 -8.99 7.86 22.39
CA LEU A 142 -8.44 9.05 23.02
C LEU A 142 -7.22 8.64 23.85
N VAL A 143 -6.17 9.43 23.67
CA VAL A 143 -4.88 9.35 24.33
C VAL A 143 -5.06 9.77 25.78
N ASP A 144 -4.70 8.90 26.73
CA ASP A 144 -4.33 9.25 28.11
C ASP A 144 -2.81 9.09 28.29
#